data_AF-A0A930UCE7-F1
#
_entry.id   AF-A0A930UCE7-F1
#
_cell.length_a   1.000
_cell.length_b   1.000
_cell.length_c   1.000
_cell.angle_alpha   90.00
_cell.angle_beta   90.00
_cell.angle_gamma   90.00
#
_symmetry.space_group_name_H-M   'P 1'
#
loop_
_entity.id
_entity.type
_entity.pdbx_description
1 polymer ?
#
loop_
_entity_poly.entity_id
_entity_poly.type
_entity_poly.pdbx_seq_one_letter_code
_entity_poly.pdbx_strand_id
1 'polypeptide(L)'
;LICVLVIPSLVSLLWMTAFGGTAIEQVMAGNAVLSEAGQPLKLFAMLEELPLAAISAPLAIALVVIFFVTSSDSGSLVIDTITAGGKTDAPVSQRVFWAVFEGLVAIVLLIAGGLGALQAAAVSTGIPFALVLLAMCASLWMGMRALRRVQQQPATADK
;
A
#
# COMPACT_ATOMS: atom_id res chain seq x y z
N LEU A 1 10.54 15.07 3.48
CA LEU A 1 10.17 15.11 2.05
C LEU A 1 11.13 14.30 1.20
N ILE A 2 12.44 14.58 1.21
CA ILE A 2 13.43 13.83 0.40
C ILE A 2 13.37 12.31 0.66
N CYS A 3 13.46 11.87 1.91
CA CYS A 3 13.42 10.44 2.24
C CYS A 3 12.06 9.77 1.93
N VAL A 4 10.97 10.52 1.96
CA VAL A 4 9.60 9.99 1.77
C VAL A 4 9.21 9.93 0.29
N LEU A 5 9.78 10.81 -0.55
CA LEU A 5 9.46 10.88 -1.97
C LEU A 5 10.53 10.22 -2.83
N VAL A 6 11.81 10.55 -2.62
CA VAL A 6 12.89 10.16 -3.54
C VAL A 6 13.23 8.68 -3.38
N ILE A 7 13.42 8.21 -2.14
CA ILE A 7 13.84 6.82 -1.90
C ILE A 7 12.80 5.83 -2.44
N PRO A 8 11.49 5.93 -2.12
CA PRO A 8 10.50 4.98 -2.63
C PRO A 8 10.32 5.05 -4.15
N SER A 9 10.43 6.25 -4.73
CA SER A 9 10.32 6.44 -6.19
C SER A 9 11.46 5.74 -6.92
N LEU A 10 12.71 5.89 -6.44
CA LEU A 10 13.87 5.21 -7.03
C LEU A 10 13.75 3.69 -6.95
N VAL A 11 13.33 3.17 -5.79
CA VAL A 11 13.10 1.73 -5.63
C VAL A 11 12.01 1.24 -6.59
N SER A 12 10.91 2.00 -6.75
CA SER A 12 9.82 1.65 -7.67
C SER A 12 10.28 1.66 -9.13
N LEU A 13 11.13 2.62 -9.52
CA LEU A 13 11.72 2.69 -10.86
C LEU A 13 12.63 1.49 -11.13
N LEU A 14 13.50 1.14 -10.18
CA LEU A 14 14.38 -0.03 -10.30
C LEU A 14 13.55 -1.31 -10.43
N TRP A 15 12.51 -1.44 -9.62
CA TRP A 15 11.60 -2.59 -9.64
C TRP A 15 10.86 -2.72 -10.98
N MET A 16 10.25 -1.66 -11.48
CA MET A 16 9.55 -1.68 -12.77
C MET A 16 10.49 -1.87 -13.97
N THR A 17 11.70 -1.31 -13.90
CA THR A 17 12.68 -1.51 -14.97
C THR A 17 13.17 -2.95 -15.01
N ALA A 18 13.49 -3.54 -13.85
CA ALA A 18 13.94 -4.92 -13.76
C ALA A 18 12.83 -5.91 -14.16
N PHE A 19 11.73 -5.98 -13.40
CA PHE A 19 10.71 -7.01 -13.64
C PHE A 19 9.81 -6.68 -14.83
N GLY A 20 9.39 -5.42 -14.97
CA GLY A 20 8.53 -4.98 -16.08
C GLY A 20 9.25 -5.03 -17.42
N GLY A 21 10.51 -4.58 -17.47
CA GLY A 21 11.36 -4.66 -18.66
C GLY A 21 11.57 -6.10 -19.12
N THR A 22 11.95 -7.00 -18.21
CA THR A 22 12.15 -8.42 -18.54
C THR A 22 10.84 -9.09 -18.99
N ALA A 23 9.71 -8.80 -18.34
CA ALA A 23 8.42 -9.33 -18.76
C ALA A 23 8.02 -8.87 -20.17
N ILE A 24 8.25 -7.58 -20.50
CA ILE A 24 7.97 -7.05 -21.84
C ILE A 24 8.86 -7.72 -22.89
N GLU A 25 10.15 -7.87 -22.61
CA GLU A 25 11.10 -8.52 -23.52
C GLU A 25 10.69 -9.97 -23.80
N GLN A 26 10.30 -10.74 -22.78
CA GLN A 26 9.81 -12.11 -22.93
C GLN A 26 8.52 -12.19 -23.75
N VAL A 27 7.56 -11.28 -23.53
CA VAL A 27 6.33 -11.22 -24.33
C VAL A 27 6.64 -10.85 -25.78
N MET A 28 7.55 -9.90 -26.02
CA MET A 28 7.99 -9.53 -27.37
C MET A 28 8.75 -10.66 -28.08
N ALA A 29 9.46 -11.51 -27.33
CA ALA A 29 10.11 -12.70 -27.85
C ALA A 29 9.14 -13.85 -28.14
N GLY A 30 7.83 -13.67 -27.88
CA GLY A 30 6.78 -14.63 -28.21
C GLY A 30 6.38 -15.57 -27.06
N ASN A 31 6.68 -15.22 -25.80
CA ASN A 31 6.24 -16.03 -24.66
C ASN A 31 4.71 -15.95 -24.46
N ALA A 32 4.00 -16.93 -25.03
CA ALA A 32 2.56 -17.07 -24.92
C ALA A 32 2.10 -17.39 -23.48
N VAL A 33 2.87 -18.18 -22.73
CA VAL A 33 2.55 -18.56 -21.34
C VAL A 33 2.44 -17.32 -20.46
N LEU A 34 3.41 -16.41 -20.53
CA LEU A 34 3.40 -15.15 -19.79
C LEU A 34 2.29 -14.20 -20.26
N SER A 35 2.06 -14.14 -21.57
CA SER A 35 1.04 -13.25 -22.15
C SER A 35 -0.37 -13.62 -21.69
N GLU A 36 -0.69 -14.92 -21.73
CA GLU A 36 -2.01 -15.49 -21.42
C GLU A 36 -2.22 -15.78 -19.94
N ALA A 37 -1.16 -15.81 -19.13
CA ALA A 37 -1.26 -16.04 -17.70
C ALA A 37 -2.21 -15.04 -17.01
N GLY A 38 -2.99 -15.54 -16.06
CA GLY A 38 -3.80 -14.70 -15.19
C GLY A 38 -2.93 -13.71 -14.39
N GLN A 39 -3.46 -12.53 -14.07
CA GLN A 39 -2.71 -11.46 -13.38
C GLN A 39 -1.90 -11.94 -12.15
N PRO A 40 -2.42 -12.79 -11.26
CA PRO A 40 -1.65 -13.26 -10.10
C PRO A 40 -0.48 -14.19 -10.46
N LEU A 41 -0.53 -14.82 -11.64
CA LEU A 41 0.46 -15.80 -12.10
C LEU A 41 1.56 -15.18 -12.97
N LYS A 42 1.37 -13.95 -13.48
CA LYS A 42 2.32 -13.32 -14.42
C LYS A 42 3.74 -13.20 -13.87
N LEU A 43 3.90 -12.89 -12.58
CA LEU A 43 5.23 -12.83 -11.96
C LEU A 43 5.93 -14.20 -12.01
N PHE A 44 5.20 -15.27 -11.70
CA PHE A 44 5.75 -16.62 -11.67
C PHE A 44 6.04 -17.14 -13.08
N ALA A 45 5.14 -16.91 -14.03
CA ALA A 45 5.36 -17.23 -15.44
C ALA A 45 6.59 -16.51 -16.01
N MET A 46 6.83 -15.25 -15.62
CA MET A 46 8.03 -14.52 -16.02
C MET A 46 9.31 -15.09 -15.41
N LEU A 47 9.25 -15.50 -14.13
CA LEU A 47 10.39 -16.08 -13.41
C LEU A 47 10.77 -17.46 -13.92
N GLU A 48 9.82 -18.21 -14.49
CA GLU A 48 10.03 -19.56 -15.02
C GLU A 48 11.00 -19.60 -16.20
N GLU A 49 11.04 -18.54 -17.01
CA GLU A 49 11.97 -18.37 -18.13
C GLU A 49 13.39 -17.96 -17.72
N LEU A 50 13.60 -17.56 -16.45
CA LEU A 50 14.90 -17.11 -15.98
C LEU A 50 15.74 -18.25 -15.40
N PRO A 51 17.08 -18.18 -15.54
CA PRO A 51 17.95 -19.09 -14.81
C PRO A 51 17.69 -18.91 -13.30
N LEU A 52 17.51 -20.03 -12.58
CA LEU A 52 17.15 -20.10 -11.16
C LEU A 52 15.65 -19.96 -10.82
N ALA A 53 14.74 -20.16 -11.79
CA ALA A 53 13.30 -20.23 -11.55
C ALA A 53 12.88 -21.04 -10.30
N ALA A 54 13.49 -22.22 -10.12
CA ALA A 54 13.21 -23.13 -9.01
C ALA A 54 13.50 -22.53 -7.62
N ILE A 55 14.34 -21.51 -7.53
CA ILE A 55 14.69 -20.81 -6.28
C ILE A 55 13.91 -19.48 -6.18
N SER A 56 13.83 -18.73 -7.28
CA SER A 56 13.22 -17.40 -7.29
C SER A 56 11.70 -17.45 -7.07
N ALA A 57 11.00 -18.45 -7.61
CA ALA A 57 9.55 -18.61 -7.42
C ALA A 57 9.15 -18.86 -5.95
N PRO A 58 9.69 -19.84 -5.21
CA PRO A 58 9.35 -20.03 -3.80
C PRO A 58 9.81 -18.85 -2.93
N LEU A 59 10.94 -18.21 -3.27
CA LEU A 59 11.39 -17.00 -2.58
C LEU A 59 10.40 -15.84 -2.76
N ALA A 60 9.86 -15.65 -3.97
CA ALA A 60 8.85 -14.62 -4.23
C ALA A 60 7.58 -14.86 -3.40
N ILE A 61 7.14 -16.12 -3.27
CA ILE A 61 6.00 -16.47 -2.39
C ILE A 61 6.31 -16.09 -0.94
N ALA A 62 7.48 -16.47 -0.42
CA ALA A 62 7.87 -16.14 0.95
C ALA A 62 7.90 -14.62 1.18
N LEU A 63 8.45 -13.85 0.24
CA LEU A 63 8.47 -12.39 0.31
C LEU A 63 7.06 -11.78 0.30
N VAL A 64 6.17 -12.26 -0.58
CA VAL A 64 4.77 -11.81 -0.61
C VAL A 64 4.07 -12.06 0.72
N VAL A 65 4.27 -13.23 1.32
CA VAL A 65 3.70 -13.56 2.63
C VAL A 65 4.25 -12.64 3.72
N ILE A 66 5.56 -12.41 3.77
CA ILE A 66 6.18 -11.52 4.76
C ILE A 66 5.65 -10.10 4.61
N PHE A 67 5.66 -9.54 3.40
CA PHE A 67 5.14 -8.20 3.15
C PHE A 67 3.66 -8.09 3.50
N PHE A 68 2.85 -9.10 3.17
CA PHE A 68 1.45 -9.13 3.53
C PHE A 68 1.24 -9.11 5.04
N VAL A 69 1.94 -9.97 5.80
CA VAL A 69 1.83 -10.05 7.25
C VAL A 69 2.29 -8.74 7.91
N THR A 70 3.44 -8.20 7.53
CA THR A 70 3.95 -6.95 8.09
C THR A 70 3.05 -5.75 7.75
N SER A 71 2.49 -5.70 6.54
CA SER A 71 1.56 -4.65 6.13
C SER A 71 0.23 -4.74 6.89
N SER A 72 -0.32 -5.94 7.06
CA SER A 72 -1.56 -6.16 7.81
C SER A 72 -1.38 -5.84 9.30
N ASP A 73 -0.22 -6.17 9.87
CA ASP A 73 0.11 -5.81 11.24
C ASP A 73 0.12 -4.29 11.46
N SER A 74 0.75 -3.56 10.54
CA SER A 74 0.80 -2.09 10.59
C SER A 74 -0.58 -1.46 10.34
N GLY A 75 -1.40 -2.04 9.44
CA GLY A 75 -2.74 -1.58 9.11
C GLY A 75 -3.72 -1.73 10.28
N SER A 76 -3.79 -2.94 10.85
CA SER A 76 -4.66 -3.23 11.99
C SER A 76 -4.35 -2.36 13.22
N LEU A 77 -3.07 -2.02 13.45
CA LEU A 77 -2.69 -1.08 14.51
C LEU A 77 -3.26 0.34 14.30
N VAL A 78 -3.29 0.82 13.05
CA VAL A 78 -3.87 2.14 12.73
C VAL A 78 -5.38 2.13 12.94
N ILE A 79 -6.09 1.08 12.50
CA ILE A 79 -7.54 0.95 12.73
C ILE A 79 -7.86 0.86 14.22
N ASP A 80 -7.08 0.07 14.96
CA ASP A 80 -7.21 -0.08 16.40
C ASP A 80 -7.06 1.26 17.12
N THR A 81 -6.04 2.04 16.76
CA THR A 81 -5.81 3.37 17.35
C THR A 81 -6.95 4.34 17.05
N ILE A 82 -7.48 4.35 15.82
CA ILE A 82 -8.60 5.22 15.43
C ILE A 82 -9.87 4.82 16.21
N THR A 83 -10.16 3.52 16.30
CA THR A 83 -11.36 3.00 16.95
C THR A 83 -11.29 3.06 18.49
N ALA A 84 -10.10 3.12 19.07
CA ALA A 84 -9.86 3.39 20.48
C ALA A 84 -9.91 4.88 20.86
N GLY A 85 -10.28 5.77 19.93
CA GLY A 85 -10.35 7.22 20.16
C GLY A 85 -8.97 7.90 20.20
N GLY A 86 -7.98 7.34 19.51
CA GLY A 86 -6.61 7.86 19.44
C GLY A 86 -5.68 7.36 20.55
N LYS A 87 -6.14 6.45 21.41
CA LYS A 87 -5.29 5.82 22.43
C LYS A 87 -4.42 4.74 21.78
N THR A 88 -3.11 4.82 22.01
CA THR A 88 -2.13 3.85 21.47
C THR A 88 -2.02 2.59 22.30
N ASP A 89 -2.65 2.54 23.47
CA ASP A 89 -2.65 1.40 24.40
C ASP A 89 -4.06 0.77 24.42
N ALA A 90 -4.48 0.26 23.26
CA ALA A 90 -5.73 -0.47 23.12
C ALA A 90 -5.54 -1.96 23.46
N PRO A 91 -6.59 -2.63 23.96
CA PRO A 91 -6.50 -4.03 24.36
C PRO A 91 -6.16 -4.91 23.15
N VAL A 92 -5.23 -5.86 23.34
CA VAL A 92 -4.74 -6.78 22.29
C VAL A 92 -5.88 -7.50 21.57
N SER A 93 -6.99 -7.78 22.26
CA SER A 93 -8.18 -8.40 21.67
C SER A 93 -8.82 -7.56 20.56
N GLN A 94 -8.80 -6.23 20.66
CA GLN A 94 -9.34 -5.33 19.67
C GLN A 94 -8.47 -5.31 18.40
N ARG A 95 -7.15 -5.29 18.57
CA ARG A 95 -6.20 -5.42 17.45
C ARG A 95 -6.36 -6.75 16.71
N VAL A 96 -6.46 -7.87 17.45
CA VAL A 96 -6.68 -9.19 16.85
C VAL A 96 -8.02 -9.23 16.10
N PHE A 97 -9.06 -8.62 16.66
CA PHE A 97 -10.35 -8.50 15.97
C PHE A 97 -10.21 -7.79 14.62
N TRP A 98 -9.54 -6.63 14.56
CA TRP A 98 -9.36 -5.89 13.31
C TRP A 98 -8.49 -6.64 12.30
N ALA A 99 -7.39 -7.25 12.74
CA ALA A 99 -6.53 -8.06 11.86
C ALA A 99 -7.28 -9.24 11.23
N VAL A 100 -8.11 -9.95 12.01
CA VAL A 100 -8.93 -11.06 11.49
C VAL A 100 -10.04 -10.56 10.58
N PHE A 101 -10.68 -9.44 10.93
CA PHE A 101 -11.78 -8.89 10.16
C PHE A 101 -11.34 -8.41 8.77
N GLU A 102 -10.21 -7.73 8.67
CA GLU A 102 -9.60 -7.35 7.37
C GLU A 102 -9.34 -8.57 6.49
N GLY A 103 -8.78 -9.65 7.06
CA GLY A 103 -8.56 -10.91 6.36
C GLY A 103 -9.86 -11.58 5.91
N LEU A 104 -10.91 -11.55 6.74
CA LEU A 104 -12.21 -12.11 6.42
C LEU A 104 -12.86 -11.36 5.25
N VAL A 105 -12.81 -10.02 5.26
CA VAL A 105 -13.30 -9.20 4.14
C VAL A 105 -12.57 -9.54 2.86
N ALA A 106 -11.24 -9.69 2.91
CA ALA A 106 -10.45 -10.10 1.74
C ALA A 106 -10.85 -11.48 1.21
N ILE A 107 -11.06 -12.47 2.10
CA ILE A 107 -11.52 -13.82 1.73
C ILE A 107 -12.90 -13.77 1.06
N VAL A 108 -13.85 -13.04 1.65
CA VAL A 108 -15.21 -12.92 1.10
C VAL A 108 -15.19 -12.27 -0.28
N LEU A 109 -14.40 -11.21 -0.47
CA LEU A 109 -14.27 -10.54 -1.77
C LEU A 109 -13.61 -11.44 -2.82
N LEU A 110 -12.59 -12.22 -2.42
CA LEU A 110 -11.96 -13.19 -3.30
C LEU A 110 -12.94 -14.28 -3.76
N ILE A 111 -13.79 -14.80 -2.86
CA ILE A 111 -14.80 -15.79 -3.20
C ILE A 111 -15.91 -15.18 -4.07
N ALA A 112 -16.32 -13.94 -3.79
CA ALA A 112 -17.42 -13.29 -4.48
C ALA A 112 -17.12 -12.88 -5.93
N GLY A 113 -15.89 -12.43 -6.21
CA GLY A 113 -15.53 -11.96 -7.55
C GLY A 113 -14.03 -11.88 -7.83
N GLY A 114 -13.20 -12.56 -7.04
CA GLY A 114 -11.76 -12.66 -7.24
C GLY A 114 -11.04 -11.32 -7.20
N LEU A 115 -9.96 -11.22 -7.99
CA LEU A 115 -9.13 -10.01 -8.06
C LEU A 115 -9.93 -8.77 -8.50
N GLY A 116 -10.90 -8.95 -9.41
CA GLY A 116 -11.73 -7.84 -9.88
C GLY A 116 -12.56 -7.22 -8.75
N ALA A 117 -13.15 -8.04 -7.88
CA ALA A 117 -13.89 -7.56 -6.71
C ALA A 117 -12.97 -6.84 -5.72
N LEU A 118 -11.76 -7.35 -5.45
CA LEU A 118 -10.77 -6.68 -4.60
C LEU A 118 -10.38 -5.31 -5.14
N GLN A 119 -10.11 -5.20 -6.46
CA GLN A 119 -9.78 -3.93 -7.11
C GLN A 119 -10.94 -2.94 -7.07
N ALA A 120 -12.16 -3.40 -7.35
CA ALA A 120 -13.35 -2.56 -7.29
C ALA A 120 -13.60 -2.02 -5.87
N ALA A 121 -13.44 -2.86 -4.84
CA ALA A 121 -13.56 -2.45 -3.44
C ALA A 121 -12.48 -1.42 -3.04
N ALA A 122 -11.22 -1.64 -3.47
CA ALA A 122 -10.14 -0.70 -3.20
C ALA A 122 -10.37 0.67 -3.88
N VAL A 123 -10.81 0.70 -5.14
CA VAL A 123 -11.07 1.96 -5.86
C VAL A 123 -12.29 2.67 -5.29
N SER A 124 -13.38 1.95 -5.02
CA SER A 124 -14.62 2.55 -4.51
C SER A 124 -14.46 3.15 -3.12
N THR A 125 -13.62 2.56 -2.26
CA THR A 125 -13.28 3.09 -0.94
C THR A 125 -12.19 4.18 -0.99
N GLY A 126 -11.27 4.11 -1.95
CA GLY A 126 -10.18 5.07 -2.09
C GLY A 126 -10.65 6.46 -2.52
N ILE A 127 -11.62 6.56 -3.43
CA ILE A 127 -12.14 7.85 -3.93
C ILE A 127 -12.73 8.74 -2.82
N PRO A 128 -13.67 8.28 -1.97
CA PRO A 128 -14.20 9.12 -0.89
C PRO A 128 -13.12 9.49 0.13
N PHE A 129 -12.17 8.59 0.41
CA PHE A 129 -11.06 8.89 1.30
C PHE A 129 -10.09 9.93 0.70
N ALA A 130 -9.89 9.95 -0.61
CA ALA A 130 -9.10 10.98 -1.28
C ALA A 130 -9.65 12.40 -1.06
N LEU A 131 -10.98 12.56 -1.02
CA LEU A 131 -11.61 13.85 -0.67
C LEU A 131 -11.28 14.28 0.76
N VAL A 132 -11.25 13.34 1.71
CA VAL A 132 -10.82 13.60 3.09
C VAL A 132 -9.36 14.04 3.13
N LEU A 133 -8.47 13.38 2.40
CA LEU A 133 -7.06 13.77 2.31
C LEU A 133 -6.88 15.17 1.72
N LEU A 134 -7.65 15.55 0.70
CA LEU A 134 -7.61 16.91 0.16
C LEU A 134 -8.05 17.95 1.20
N ALA A 135 -9.10 17.66 1.98
CA ALA A 135 -9.52 18.52 3.08
C ALA A 135 -8.45 18.62 4.18
N MET A 136 -7.74 17.53 4.47
CA MET A 136 -6.61 17.53 5.41
C MET A 136 -5.44 18.38 4.90
N CYS A 137 -5.11 18.30 3.61
CA CYS A 137 -4.09 19.17 3.00
C CYS A 137 -4.48 20.65 3.09
N ALA A 138 -5.73 21.00 2.80
CA ALA A 138 -6.23 22.36 2.96
C ALA A 138 -6.17 22.84 4.42
N SER A 139 -6.58 21.98 5.36
CA SER A 139 -6.54 22.25 6.80
C SER A 139 -5.11 22.47 7.30
N LEU A 140 -4.17 21.63 6.88
CA LEU A 140 -2.76 21.77 7.21
C LEU A 140 -2.17 23.07 6.67
N TRP A 141 -2.50 23.42 5.42
CA TRP A 141 -2.08 24.67 4.80
C TRP A 141 -2.59 25.89 5.56
N MET A 142 -3.88 25.90 5.92
CA MET A 142 -4.49 26.96 6.72
C MET A 142 -3.86 27.04 8.12
N GLY A 143 -3.66 25.90 8.79
CA GLY A 143 -3.03 25.81 10.11
C GLY A 143 -1.60 26.36 10.09
N MET A 144 -0.79 26.00 9.09
CA MET A 144 0.56 26.54 8.92
C MET A 144 0.56 28.05 8.66
N ARG A 145 -0.41 28.58 7.90
CA ARG A 145 -0.54 30.03 7.67
C ARG A 145 -0.95 30.76 8.95
N ALA A 146 -1.87 30.20 9.73
CA ALA A 146 -2.28 30.77 11.01
C ALA A 146 -1.09 30.81 12.00
N LEU A 147 -0.32 29.73 12.09
CA LEU A 147 0.87 29.66 12.95
C LEU A 147 1.93 30.71 12.59
N ARG A 148 2.18 30.92 11.29
CA ARG A 148 3.12 31.97 10.83
C ARG A 148 2.66 33.37 11.19
N ARG A 149 1.34 33.64 11.18
CA ARG A 149 0.79 34.96 11.56
C ARG A 149 0.96 35.24 13.05
N VAL A 150 0.78 34.23 13.91
CA VAL A 150 1.00 34.36 15.36
C VAL A 150 2.47 34.63 15.67
N GLN A 151 3.41 33.98 14.98
CA GLN A 151 4.85 34.24 15.16
C GLN A 151 5.34 35.59 14.63
N GLN A 152 4.62 36.21 13.70
CA GLN A 152 4.95 37.53 13.13
C GLN A 152 4.42 38.71 13.95
N GLN A 153 3.59 38.46 14.97
CA GLN A 153 3.14 39.49 15.91
C GLN A 153 4.27 39.72 16.93
N PRO A 154 4.97 40.88 16.90
CA PRO A 154 6.03 41.13 17.86
C PRO A 154 5.44 41.25 19.27
N ALA A 155 6.22 40.87 20.28
CA ALA A 155 5.90 40.96 21.71
C ALA A 155 5.79 42.42 22.21
N THR A 156 4.96 43.24 21.56
CA THR A 156 4.82 44.68 21.81
C THR A 156 3.41 45.09 22.22
N ALA A 157 2.58 44.15 22.66
CA ALA A 157 1.22 44.43 23.15
C ALA A 157 1.02 44.08 24.64
N ASP A 158 2.11 43.94 25.40
CA ASP A 158 2.07 43.92 26.87
C ASP A 158 3.04 45.01 27.38
N LYS A 159 2.53 46.24 27.38
CA LYS A 159 3.02 47.39 28.13
C LYS A 159 1.80 48.18 28.59
#